data_AF-B7PFE0-F1
#
_entry.id   AF-B7PFE0-F1
#
_cell.length_a   1.000
_cell.length_b   1.000
_cell.length_c   1.000
_cell.angle_alpha   90.00
_cell.angle_beta   90.00
_cell.angle_gamma   90.00
#
_symmetry.space_group_name_H-M   'P 1'
#
loop_
_entity.id
_entity.type
_entity.pdbx_description
1 polymer ?
#
loop_
_entity_poly.entity_id
_entity_poly.type
_entity_poly.pdbx_seq_one_letter_code
_entity_poly.pdbx_strand_id
1 'polypeptide(L)' 'VVVVTETWLNEQVTNDEVFPAGYKIFRKDRCSRGGGVAIAVKDSKSCSIVS' A
#
# COMPACT_ATOMS: atom_id res chain seq x y z
N VAL A 1 1.13 -0.29 -12.30
CA VAL A 1 1.26 0.34 -10.98
C VAL A 1 -0.10 0.89 -10.63
N VAL A 2 -0.57 0.71 -9.41
CA VAL A 2 -1.81 1.29 -8.89
C VAL A 2 -1.44 2.17 -7.70
N VAL A 3 -2.01 3.37 -7.64
CA VAL A 3 -1.81 4.32 -6.54
C VAL A 3 -3.16 4.62 -5.93
N VAL A 4 -3.26 4.49 -4.62
CA VAL A 4 -4.49 4.69 -3.85
C VAL A 4 -4.21 5.72 -2.76
N THR A 5 -5.02 6.76 -2.70
CA THR A 5 -5.04 7.75 -1.61
C THR A 5 -6.27 7.53 -0.75
N GLU A 6 -6.23 8.00 0.49
CA GLU A 6 -7.33 7.82 1.45
C GLU A 6 -7.63 6.33 1.66
N THR A 7 -6.60 5.54 1.97
CA THR A 7 -6.73 4.11 2.22
C THR A 7 -7.44 3.80 3.53
N TRP A 8 -7.33 4.69 4.53
CA TRP A 8 -7.93 4.53 5.87
C TRP A 8 -7.50 3.23 6.58
N LEU A 9 -6.36 2.67 6.17
CA LEU A 9 -5.80 1.48 6.77
C LEU A 9 -4.91 1.82 7.96
N ASN A 10 -4.68 0.82 8.80
CA ASN A 10 -3.77 0.86 9.94
C ASN A 10 -2.91 -0.40 9.99
N GLU A 11 -1.94 -0.41 10.91
CA GLU A 11 -0.94 -1.47 11.05
C GLU A 11 -1.51 -2.86 11.40
N GLN A 12 -2.76 -2.95 11.87
CA GLN A 12 -3.43 -4.22 12.15
C GLN A 12 -3.99 -4.89 10.88
N VAL A 13 -4.12 -4.14 9.77
CA VAL A 13 -4.61 -4.67 8.48
C VAL A 13 -3.44 -5.03 7.60
N THR A 14 -3.26 -6.33 7.35
CA THR A 14 -2.17 -6.86 6.53
C THR A 14 -2.38 -6.56 5.04
N ASN A 15 -1.32 -6.70 4.24
CA ASN A 15 -1.43 -6.48 2.80
C ASN A 15 -2.30 -7.55 2.11
N ASP A 16 -2.21 -8.80 2.56
CA ASP A 16 -2.91 -9.93 1.92
C ASP A 16 -4.43 -9.90 2.12
N GLU A 17 -4.91 -9.15 3.12
CA GLU A 17 -6.34 -8.93 3.36
C GLU A 17 -6.99 -7.99 2.34
N VAL A 18 -6.23 -7.04 1.79
CA VAL A 18 -6.79 -5.92 0.99
C VAL A 18 -6.28 -5.94 -0.45
N PHE A 19 -5.02 -6.34 -0.64
CA PHE A 19 -4.36 -6.28 -1.93
C PHE A 19 -4.29 -7.67 -2.58
N PRO A 20 -4.46 -7.75 -3.91
CA PRO A 20 -4.31 -9.02 -4.61
C PRO A 20 -2.87 -9.52 -4.55
N ALA A 21 -2.71 -10.84 -4.53
CA ALA A 21 -1.41 -11.49 -4.64
C ALA A 21 -0.68 -11.11 -5.95
N GLY A 22 0.66 -11.22 -5.94
CA GLY A 22 1.51 -10.88 -7.09
C GLY A 22 1.85 -9.39 -7.20
N TYR A 23 1.63 -8.63 -6.13
CA TYR A 23 1.96 -7.22 -6.03
C TYR A 23 2.81 -6.93 -4.79
N LYS A 24 3.88 -6.18 -5.00
CA LYS A 24 4.65 -5.52 -3.96
C LYS A 24 3.91 -4.25 -3.55
N ILE A 25 3.62 -4.16 -2.25
CA ILE A 25 2.86 -3.05 -1.68
C ILE A 25 3.81 -2.14 -0.91
N PHE A 26 3.77 -0.85 -1.24
CA PHE A 26 4.37 0.22 -0.44
C PHE A 26 3.23 1.08 0.08
N ARG A 27 3.10 1.21 1.40
CA ARG A 27 2.03 2.02 1.99
C ARG A 27 2.53 2.82 3.18
N LYS A 28 1.82 3.91 3.45
CA LYS A 28 2.00 4.72 4.64
C LYS A 28 0.63 4.95 5.27
N ASP A 29 0.44 4.30 6.41
CA ASP A 29 -0.82 4.34 7.15
C ASP A 29 -0.92 5.59 8.02
N ARG A 30 -2.16 5.90 8.41
CA ARG A 30 -2.44 7.01 9.30
C ARG A 30 -3.48 6.58 10.34
N CYS A 31 -3.06 6.40 11.59
CA CYS A 31 -3.92 5.97 12.69
C CYS A 31 -4.86 7.07 13.25
N SER A 32 -5.12 8.14 12.49
CA SER A 32 -6.01 9.25 12.89
C SER A 32 -7.24 9.32 11.98
N ARG A 33 -8.14 10.30 12.17
CA ARG A 33 -9.29 10.50 11.28
C ARG A 33 -8.84 10.79 9.84
N GLY A 34 -8.93 9.78 8.97
CA GLY A 34 -8.67 9.86 7.53
C GLY A 34 -7.20 9.83 7.10
N GLY A 35 -6.97 9.71 5.80
CA GLY A 35 -5.66 9.69 5.15
C GLY A 35 -5.16 8.29 4.77
N GLY A 36 -3.84 8.23 4.57
CA GLY A 36 -3.14 7.02 4.13
C GLY A 36 -2.93 6.97 2.62
N VAL A 37 -1.86 6.30 2.21
CA VAL A 37 -1.50 6.09 0.80
C VAL A 37 -0.95 4.69 0.60
N ALA A 38 -1.27 4.07 -0.52
CA ALA A 38 -0.69 2.81 -0.96
C ALA A 38 -0.30 2.85 -2.44
N ILE A 39 0.79 2.16 -2.78
CA ILE A 39 1.30 1.94 -4.12
C ILE A 39 1.46 0.43 -4.30
N ALA A 40 0.75 -0.14 -5.26
CA ALA A 40 0.88 -1.53 -5.65
C ALA A 40 1.65 -1.65 -6.98
N VAL A 41 2.76 -2.39 -6.96
CA VAL A 41 3.61 -2.65 -8.11
C VAL A 41 3.62 -4.15 -8.38
N LYS A 42 3.38 -4.57 -9.63
CA LYS A 42 3.38 -5.98 -10.01
C LYS A 42 4.78 -6.57 -9.74
N ASP A 43 4.86 -7.76 -9.13
CA ASP A 43 6.13 -8.34 -8.68
C ASP A 43 7.16 -8.57 -9.81
N SER A 44 6.69 -8.71 -11.05
CA SER A 44 7.54 -8.82 -12.23
C SER A 44 8.28 -7.51 -12.60
N LYS A 45 8.14 -6.44 -11.80
CA LYS A 45 8.77 -5.14 -12.03
C LYS A 45 9.64 -4.74 -10.83
N SER A 46 10.89 -4.40 -11.12
CA SER A 46 11.81 -3.86 -10.12
C SER A 46 11.37 -2.46 -9.67
N CYS A 47 11.38 -2.21 -8.36
CA CYS A 47 11.03 -0.92 -7.77
C CYS A 47 11.59 -0.77 -6.34
N SER A 48 11.93 0.46 -5.98
CA SER A 48 12.37 0.89 -4.65
C SER A 48 11.72 2.23 -4.28
N ILE A 49 11.57 2.46 -2.98
CA ILE A 49 11.21 3.78 -2.44
C ILE A 49 12.49 4.63 -2.40
N VAL A 50 12.39 5.88 -2.84
CA VAL A 50 13.42 6.91 -2.65
C VAL A 50 12.93 7.86 -1.57
N SER A 51 13.76 8.10 -0.54
CA SER A 51 13.46 8.99 0.59
C SER A 51 14.35 10.22 0.59
#